data_AF-A0A918ZZ29-F1
#
_entry.id   AF-A0A918ZZ29-F1
#
_cell.length_a   1.000
_cell.length_b   1.000
_cell.length_c   1.000
_cell.angle_alpha   90.00
_cell.angle_beta   90.00
_cell.angle_gamma   90.00
#
_symmetry.space_group_name_H-M   'P 1'
#
loop_
_entity.id
_entity.type
_entity.pdbx_description
1 polymer ?
#
loop_
_entity_poly.entity_id
_entity_poly.type
_entity_poly.pdbx_seq_one_letter_code
_entity_poly.pdbx_strand_id
1 'polypeptide(L)'
;MELLALDLGPLKPRGADLLVALVTFAASFWMLAGVLLPRINRVLADRERLISGREGEAAEIRREADEVRAVCESVLAEGRHEAARIRQRATEEGVAAVQAARAEGARERDALVAEGTARIAAERAAAEAVLARDAEVLAARLADRVVGEPLGAVTDR
;
A
#
# COMPACT_ATOMS: atom_id res chain seq x y z
N MET A 1 70.36 -60.64 -19.39
CA MET A 1 68.89 -60.51 -19.34
C MET A 1 68.47 -59.61 -20.49
N GLU A 2 67.98 -60.22 -21.57
CA GLU A 2 67.45 -59.51 -22.73
C GLU A 2 66.17 -58.78 -22.35
N LEU A 3 66.21 -57.45 -22.34
CA LEU A 3 65.09 -56.61 -21.91
C LEU A 3 64.27 -56.03 -23.09
N LEU A 4 64.67 -56.28 -24.34
CA LEU A 4 63.92 -55.85 -25.53
C LEU A 4 64.03 -56.90 -26.65
N ALA A 5 62.91 -57.61 -26.89
CA ALA A 5 62.74 -58.57 -28.00
C ALA A 5 62.27 -57.85 -29.28
N LEU A 6 63.02 -56.83 -29.71
CA LEU A 6 62.81 -56.11 -30.96
C LEU A 6 64.10 -56.24 -31.79
N ASP A 7 63.99 -56.85 -32.97
CA ASP A 7 65.14 -57.07 -33.85
C ASP A 7 65.52 -55.75 -34.55
N LEU A 8 66.41 -54.99 -33.90
CA LEU A 8 66.86 -53.66 -34.33
C LEU A 8 68.11 -53.70 -35.23
N GLY A 9 68.53 -54.88 -35.70
CA GLY A 9 69.71 -55.01 -36.56
C GLY A 9 70.96 -54.32 -35.97
N PRO A 10 71.80 -53.65 -36.78
CA PRO A 10 73.02 -52.96 -36.31
C PRO A 10 72.81 -51.84 -35.29
N LEU A 11 71.56 -51.46 -34.98
CA LEU A 11 71.18 -50.37 -34.09
C LEU A 11 70.79 -50.85 -32.67
N LYS A 12 71.01 -52.13 -32.32
CA LYS A 12 70.73 -52.65 -30.97
C LYS A 12 71.61 -51.90 -29.95
N PRO A 13 71.02 -51.13 -29.00
CA PRO A 13 71.79 -50.35 -28.05
C PRO A 13 72.57 -51.26 -27.10
N ARG A 14 73.79 -50.87 -26.74
CA ARG A 14 74.59 -51.63 -25.77
C ARG A 14 73.95 -51.48 -24.38
N GLY A 15 74.12 -52.47 -23.51
CA GLY A 15 73.56 -52.41 -22.14
C GLY A 15 74.02 -51.18 -21.34
N ALA A 16 75.24 -50.70 -21.60
CA ALA A 16 75.75 -49.46 -21.04
C ALA A 16 74.98 -48.22 -21.53
N ASP A 17 74.63 -48.16 -22.81
CA ASP A 17 73.87 -47.05 -23.41
C ASP A 17 72.46 -46.98 -22.81
N LEU A 18 71.83 -48.15 -22.58
CA LEU A 18 70.52 -48.23 -21.94
C LEU A 18 70.57 -47.78 -20.47
N LEU A 19 71.65 -48.11 -19.75
CA LEU A 19 71.83 -47.70 -18.36
C LEU A 19 72.05 -46.18 -18.26
N VAL A 20 72.85 -45.60 -19.14
CA VAL A 20 73.03 -44.14 -19.22
C VAL A 20 71.71 -43.46 -19.58
N ALA A 21 70.98 -43.96 -20.58
CA ALA A 21 69.68 -43.42 -20.96
C ALA A 21 68.66 -43.48 -19.80
N LEU A 22 68.63 -44.59 -19.05
CA LEU A 22 67.78 -44.75 -17.88
C LEU A 22 68.13 -43.74 -16.77
N VAL A 23 69.42 -43.54 -16.49
CA VAL A 23 69.88 -42.58 -15.48
C VAL A 23 69.55 -41.15 -15.89
N THR A 24 69.79 -40.76 -17.15
CA THR A 24 69.42 -39.43 -17.66
C THR A 24 67.90 -39.23 -17.64
N PHE A 25 67.12 -40.22 -18.05
CA PHE A 25 65.65 -40.17 -17.98
C PHE A 25 65.16 -40.03 -16.53
N ALA A 26 65.70 -40.83 -15.60
CA ALA A 26 65.34 -40.76 -14.19
C ALA A 26 65.69 -39.40 -13.58
N ALA A 27 66.85 -38.84 -13.91
CA ALA A 27 67.25 -37.50 -13.46
C ALA A 27 66.30 -36.41 -14.00
N SER A 28 65.96 -36.44 -15.29
CA SER A 28 64.99 -35.52 -15.89
C SER A 28 63.58 -35.69 -15.30
N PHE A 29 63.13 -36.93 -15.09
CA PHE A 29 61.85 -37.24 -14.47
C PHE A 29 61.78 -36.73 -13.03
N TRP A 30 62.86 -36.90 -12.26
CA TRP A 30 62.88 -36.43 -10.87
C TRP A 30 62.88 -34.90 -10.78
N MET A 31 63.58 -34.22 -11.70
CA MET A 31 63.49 -32.76 -11.84
C MET A 31 62.07 -32.30 -12.20
N LEU A 32 61.40 -33.01 -13.11
CA LEU A 32 60.02 -32.74 -13.50
C LEU A 32 59.04 -32.95 -12.33
N ALA A 33 59.20 -34.07 -11.62
CA ALA A 33 58.38 -34.43 -10.47
C ALA A 33 58.60 -33.50 -9.28
N GLY A 34 59.84 -33.07 -9.04
CA GLY A 34 60.20 -32.22 -7.91
C GLY A 34 59.92 -30.73 -8.14
N VAL A 35 59.91 -30.25 -9.39
CA VAL A 35 59.76 -28.81 -9.69
C VAL A 35 58.48 -28.48 -10.45
N LEU A 36 58.14 -29.23 -11.49
CA LEU A 36 57.01 -28.86 -12.37
C LEU A 36 55.66 -29.27 -11.77
N LEU A 37 55.53 -30.53 -11.34
CA LEU A 37 54.32 -31.04 -10.69
C LEU A 37 53.87 -30.21 -9.47
N PRO A 38 54.74 -29.87 -8.50
CA PRO A 38 54.30 -29.07 -7.36
C PRO A 38 53.90 -27.65 -7.74
N ARG A 39 54.50 -27.06 -8.80
CA ARG A 39 54.07 -25.74 -9.31
C ARG A 39 52.67 -25.81 -9.92
N ILE A 40 52.38 -26.85 -10.71
CA ILE A 40 51.05 -27.04 -11.31
C ILE A 40 50.00 -27.28 -10.22
N ASN A 41 50.29 -28.17 -9.27
CA ASN A 41 49.38 -28.46 -8.16
C ASN A 41 49.13 -27.22 -7.29
N ARG A 42 50.14 -26.37 -7.07
CA ARG A 42 49.96 -25.10 -6.34
C ARG A 42 48.98 -24.19 -7.08
N VAL A 43 49.15 -24.00 -8.39
CA VAL A 43 48.25 -23.15 -9.18
C VAL A 43 46.81 -23.70 -9.20
N LEU A 44 46.65 -25.03 -9.32
CA LEU A 44 45.33 -25.66 -9.25
C LEU A 44 44.69 -25.48 -7.87
N ALA A 45 45.43 -25.70 -6.79
CA ALA A 45 44.95 -25.50 -5.44
C ALA A 45 44.63 -24.03 -5.13
N ASP A 46 45.38 -23.08 -5.70
CA ASP A 46 45.10 -21.65 -5.58
C ASP A 46 43.80 -21.29 -6.32
N ARG A 47 43.60 -21.81 -7.54
CA ARG A 47 42.36 -21.60 -8.30
C ARG A 47 41.15 -22.22 -7.60
N GLU A 48 41.29 -23.45 -7.12
CA GLU A 48 40.23 -24.15 -6.40
C GLU A 48 39.81 -23.35 -5.16
N ARG A 49 40.78 -22.88 -4.35
CA ARG A 49 40.50 -22.04 -3.18
C ARG A 49 39.80 -20.73 -3.54
N LEU A 50 40.21 -20.09 -4.64
CA LEU A 50 39.57 -18.86 -5.12
C LEU A 50 38.14 -19.11 -5.60
N ILE A 51 37.87 -20.25 -6.24
CA ILE A 51 36.53 -20.61 -6.71
C ILE A 51 35.64 -20.96 -5.52
N SER A 52 36.07 -21.88 -4.65
CA SER A 52 35.30 -22.32 -3.49
C SER A 52 35.00 -21.16 -2.52
N GLY A 53 35.94 -20.23 -2.35
CA GLY A 53 35.73 -19.03 -1.55
C GLY A 53 34.66 -18.11 -2.13
N ARG A 54 34.65 -17.93 -3.46
CA ARG A 54 33.66 -17.10 -4.14
C ARG A 54 32.28 -17.75 -4.22
N GLU A 55 32.20 -19.07 -4.28
CA GLU A 55 30.93 -19.81 -4.21
C GLU A 55 30.26 -19.65 -2.85
N GLY A 56 31.04 -19.72 -1.77
CA GLY A 56 30.56 -19.47 -0.40
C GLY A 56 30.05 -18.03 -0.23
N GLU A 57 30.85 -17.05 -0.65
CA GLU A 57 30.45 -15.63 -0.60
C GLU A 57 29.18 -15.37 -1.42
N ALA A 58 29.08 -15.94 -2.63
CA ALA A 58 27.89 -15.81 -3.45
C ALA A 58 26.67 -16.52 -2.84
N ALA A 59 26.86 -17.63 -2.11
CA ALA A 59 25.78 -18.32 -1.42
C ALA A 59 25.25 -17.49 -0.23
N GLU A 60 26.13 -16.89 0.55
CA GLU A 60 25.75 -15.98 1.64
C GLU A 60 25.01 -14.74 1.12
N ILE A 61 25.51 -14.10 0.06
CA ILE A 61 24.84 -12.94 -0.56
C ILE A 61 23.45 -13.34 -1.09
N ARG A 62 23.32 -14.51 -1.73
CA ARG A 62 22.01 -15.00 -2.19
C ARG A 62 21.06 -15.25 -1.03
N ARG A 63 21.55 -15.85 0.05
CA ARG A 63 20.77 -16.10 1.25
C ARG A 63 20.30 -14.80 1.90
N GLU A 64 21.19 -13.82 2.06
CA GLU A 64 20.84 -12.51 2.59
C GLU A 64 19.81 -11.80 1.69
N ALA A 65 19.97 -11.87 0.37
CA ALA A 65 19.00 -11.32 -0.58
C ALA A 65 17.62 -11.98 -0.46
N ASP A 66 17.57 -13.30 -0.29
CA ASP A 66 16.32 -14.05 -0.10
C ASP A 66 15.67 -13.72 1.25
N GLU A 67 16.46 -13.57 2.31
CA GLU A 67 15.98 -13.16 3.64
C GLU A 67 15.40 -11.73 3.60
N VAL A 68 16.12 -10.78 2.99
CA VAL A 68 15.65 -9.40 2.81
C VAL A 68 14.40 -9.36 1.94
N ARG A 69 14.34 -10.18 0.89
CA ARG A 69 13.18 -10.29 0.02
C ARG A 69 11.97 -10.82 0.78
N ALA A 70 12.13 -11.85 1.60
CA ALA A 70 11.06 -12.41 2.41
C ALA A 70 10.51 -11.37 3.41
N VAL A 71 11.38 -10.61 4.05
CA VAL A 71 10.98 -9.49 4.94
C VAL A 71 10.25 -8.39 4.17
N CYS A 72 10.72 -8.02 2.99
CA CYS A 72 10.05 -7.01 2.17
C CYS A 72 8.64 -7.48 1.74
N GLU A 73 8.53 -8.75 1.31
CA GLU A 73 7.24 -9.35 0.95
C GLU A 73 6.28 -9.39 2.15
N SER A 74 6.76 -9.69 3.36
CA SER A 74 5.93 -9.67 4.57
C SER A 74 5.47 -8.26 4.93
N VAL A 75 6.36 -7.26 4.88
CA VAL A 75 6.00 -5.85 5.13
C VAL A 75 4.98 -5.35 4.11
N LEU A 76 5.12 -5.71 2.85
CA LEU A 76 4.15 -5.35 1.81
C LEU A 76 2.79 -6.02 2.03
N ALA A 77 2.77 -7.29 2.46
CA ALA A 77 1.53 -7.99 2.78
C ALA A 77 0.83 -7.33 3.98
N GLU A 78 1.57 -7.06 5.07
CA GLU A 78 1.05 -6.39 6.25
C GLU A 78 0.54 -4.97 5.92
N GLY A 79 1.30 -4.20 5.15
CA GLY A 79 0.88 -2.86 4.71
C GLY A 79 -0.39 -2.89 3.86
N ARG A 80 -0.58 -3.90 3.01
CA ARG A 80 -1.82 -4.09 2.23
C ARG A 80 -3.01 -4.43 3.12
N HIS A 81 -2.81 -5.29 4.12
CA HIS A 81 -3.83 -5.62 5.11
C HIS A 81 -4.22 -4.40 5.94
N GLU A 82 -3.24 -3.62 6.40
CA GLU A 82 -3.49 -2.40 7.15
C GLU A 82 -4.24 -1.37 6.32
N ALA A 83 -3.82 -1.15 5.07
CA ALA A 83 -4.51 -0.24 4.17
C ALA A 83 -5.96 -0.69 3.90
N ALA A 84 -6.21 -1.99 3.76
CA ALA A 84 -7.56 -2.53 3.63
C ALA A 84 -8.41 -2.27 4.90
N ARG A 85 -7.83 -2.49 6.08
CA ARG A 85 -8.47 -2.22 7.37
C ARG A 85 -8.82 -0.74 7.55
N ILE A 86 -7.89 0.16 7.21
CA ILE A 86 -8.13 1.61 7.27
C ILE A 86 -9.25 2.01 6.32
N ARG A 87 -9.26 1.51 5.08
CA ARG A 87 -10.34 1.80 4.12
C ARG A 87 -11.70 1.32 4.62
N GLN A 88 -11.76 0.11 5.17
CA GLN A 88 -12.99 -0.45 5.72
C GLN A 88 -13.51 0.40 6.88
N ARG A 89 -12.63 0.72 7.83
CA ARG A 89 -12.96 1.56 8.98
C ARG A 89 -13.45 2.95 8.57
N ALA A 90 -12.74 3.62 7.64
CA ALA A 90 -13.15 4.92 7.13
C ALA A 90 -14.51 4.87 6.40
N THR A 91 -14.82 3.75 5.73
CA THR A 91 -16.12 3.55 5.07
C THR A 91 -17.23 3.39 6.11
N GLU A 92 -17.02 2.58 7.13
CA GLU A 92 -17.98 2.37 8.23
C GLU A 92 -18.22 3.66 9.02
N GLU A 93 -17.15 4.34 9.42
CA GLU A 93 -17.21 5.63 10.12
C GLU A 93 -17.87 6.71 9.25
N GLY A 94 -17.55 6.76 7.96
CA GLY A 94 -18.16 7.70 7.01
C GLY A 94 -19.66 7.47 6.83
N VAL A 95 -20.10 6.21 6.69
CA VAL A 95 -21.53 5.87 6.62
C VAL A 95 -22.23 6.25 7.92
N ALA A 96 -21.64 5.91 9.07
CA ALA A 96 -22.20 6.28 10.37
C ALA A 96 -22.31 7.80 10.55
N ALA A 97 -21.29 8.56 10.17
CA ALA A 97 -21.29 10.02 10.24
C ALA A 97 -22.38 10.64 9.35
N VAL A 98 -22.55 10.15 8.12
CA VAL A 98 -23.61 10.63 7.21
C VAL A 98 -25.00 10.32 7.78
N GLN A 99 -25.21 9.13 8.35
CA GLN A 99 -26.49 8.79 8.96
C GLN A 99 -26.78 9.64 10.20
N ALA A 100 -25.78 9.87 11.05
CA ALA A 100 -25.89 10.76 12.21
C ALA A 100 -26.23 12.19 11.79
N ALA A 101 -25.52 12.74 10.80
CA ALA A 101 -25.79 14.08 10.27
C ALA A 101 -27.19 14.20 9.66
N ARG A 102 -27.67 13.17 8.95
CA ARG A 102 -29.04 13.16 8.40
C ARG A 102 -30.10 13.09 9.50
N ALA A 103 -29.87 12.27 10.53
CA ALA A 103 -30.79 12.15 11.65
C ALA A 103 -30.88 13.47 12.44
N GLU A 104 -29.75 14.13 12.67
CA GLU A 104 -29.73 15.42 13.36
C GLU A 104 -30.38 16.51 12.51
N GLY A 105 -30.04 16.60 11.22
CA GLY A 105 -30.69 17.56 10.32
C GLY A 105 -32.21 17.35 10.19
N ALA A 106 -32.69 16.11 10.26
CA ALA A 106 -34.13 15.83 10.30
C ALA A 106 -34.79 16.36 11.59
N ARG A 107 -34.15 16.17 12.75
CA ARG A 107 -34.63 16.71 14.04
C ARG A 107 -34.64 18.23 14.04
N GLU A 108 -33.56 18.86 13.61
CA GLU A 108 -33.46 20.33 13.53
C GLU A 108 -34.52 20.91 12.60
N ARG A 109 -34.72 20.29 11.43
CA ARG A 109 -35.80 20.67 10.51
C ARG A 109 -37.16 20.59 11.18
N ASP A 110 -37.46 19.47 11.83
CA ASP A 110 -38.77 19.25 12.45
C ASP A 110 -39.01 20.23 13.60
N ALA A 111 -37.98 20.54 14.38
CA ALA A 111 -38.02 21.56 15.42
C ALA A 111 -38.28 22.96 14.83
N LEU A 112 -37.56 23.35 13.76
CA LEU A 112 -37.73 24.63 13.09
C LEU A 112 -39.13 24.78 12.48
N VAL A 113 -39.66 23.70 11.88
CA VAL A 113 -41.02 23.68 11.34
C VAL A 113 -42.05 23.82 12.46
N ALA A 114 -41.88 23.10 13.57
CA ALA A 114 -42.77 23.21 14.73
C ALA A 114 -42.77 24.64 15.31
N GLU A 115 -41.59 25.24 15.51
CA GLU A 115 -41.46 26.62 15.96
C GLU A 115 -42.09 27.62 14.98
N GLY A 116 -41.81 27.46 13.68
CA GLY A 116 -42.37 28.31 12.63
C GLY A 116 -43.90 28.24 12.57
N THR A 117 -44.47 27.04 12.66
CA THR A 117 -45.93 26.87 12.69
C THR A 117 -46.56 27.49 13.94
N ALA A 118 -45.94 27.34 15.11
CA ALA A 118 -46.40 27.98 16.33
C ALA A 118 -46.35 29.51 16.23
N ARG A 119 -45.28 30.07 15.66
CA ARG A 119 -45.14 31.50 15.42
C ARG A 119 -46.20 32.03 14.44
N ILE A 120 -46.43 31.35 13.33
CA ILE A 120 -47.48 31.73 12.37
C ILE A 120 -48.86 31.69 13.04
N ALA A 121 -49.13 30.67 13.87
CA ALA A 121 -50.40 30.59 14.58
C ALA A 121 -50.58 31.76 15.57
N ALA A 122 -49.53 32.15 16.30
CA ALA A 122 -49.55 33.31 17.19
C ALA A 122 -49.74 34.63 16.42
N GLU A 123 -49.03 34.81 15.30
CA GLU A 123 -49.17 35.99 14.43
C GLU A 123 -50.59 36.09 13.85
N ARG A 124 -51.20 34.97 13.45
CA ARG A 124 -52.60 34.92 13.00
C ARG A 124 -53.58 35.34 14.10
N ALA A 125 -53.45 34.77 15.30
CA ALA A 125 -54.32 35.14 16.42
C ALA A 125 -54.20 36.63 16.79
N ALA A 126 -52.99 37.19 16.74
CA ALA A 126 -52.77 38.61 16.97
C ALA A 126 -53.41 39.47 15.86
N ALA A 127 -53.27 39.09 14.59
CA ALA A 127 -53.89 39.80 13.46
C ALA A 127 -55.42 39.75 13.51
N GLU A 128 -56.01 38.60 13.85
CA GLU A 128 -57.46 38.45 14.04
C GLU A 128 -57.98 39.36 15.15
N ALA A 129 -57.27 39.46 16.28
CA ALA A 129 -57.64 40.35 17.38
C ALA A 129 -57.60 41.83 16.97
N VAL A 130 -56.64 42.24 16.13
CA VAL A 130 -56.57 43.60 15.58
C VAL A 130 -57.74 43.86 14.62
N LEU A 131 -58.00 42.95 13.68
CA LEU A 131 -59.11 43.08 12.72
C LEU A 131 -60.47 43.15 13.42
N ALA A 132 -60.68 42.39 14.49
CA ALA A 132 -61.90 42.44 15.27
C ALA A 132 -62.12 43.84 15.90
N ARG A 133 -61.06 44.42 16.49
CA ARG A 133 -61.13 45.78 17.05
C ARG A 133 -61.40 46.83 15.96
N ASP A 134 -60.74 46.73 14.81
CA ASP A 134 -60.96 47.65 13.69
C ASP A 134 -62.40 47.54 13.16
N ALA A 135 -62.96 46.33 13.11
CA ALA A 135 -64.35 46.09 12.72
C ALA A 135 -65.34 46.71 13.72
N GLU A 136 -65.11 46.59 15.03
CA GLU A 136 -65.93 47.25 16.06
C GLU A 136 -65.92 48.78 15.90
N VAL A 137 -64.74 49.37 15.67
CA VAL A 137 -64.59 50.81 15.44
C VAL A 137 -65.31 51.25 14.16
N LEU A 138 -65.20 50.49 13.07
CA LEU A 138 -65.89 50.78 11.81
C LEU A 138 -67.41 50.65 11.96
N ALA A 139 -67.90 49.62 12.66
CA ALA A 139 -69.32 49.43 12.94
C ALA A 139 -69.90 50.59 13.78
N ALA A 140 -69.18 51.03 14.82
CA ALA A 140 -69.56 52.18 15.62
C ALA A 140 -69.65 53.46 14.78
N ARG A 141 -68.66 53.72 13.93
CA ARG A 141 -68.68 54.87 12.99
C ARG A 141 -69.83 54.81 11.99
N LEU A 142 -70.18 53.62 11.50
CA LEU A 142 -71.31 53.44 10.60
C LEU A 142 -72.64 53.72 11.30
N ALA A 143 -72.82 53.21 12.52
CA ALA A 143 -74.00 53.44 13.34
C ALA A 143 -74.18 54.93 13.66
N ASP A 144 -73.10 55.62 14.02
CA ASP A 144 -73.09 57.07 14.28
C ASP A 144 -73.55 57.87 13.05
N ARG A 145 -73.13 57.46 11.84
CA ARG A 145 -73.56 58.08 10.58
C ARG A 145 -75.04 57.79 10.24
N VAL A 146 -75.54 56.58 10.49
CA VAL A 146 -76.95 56.22 10.22
C VAL A 146 -77.92 56.91 11.19
N VAL A 147 -77.55 57.06 12.47
CA VAL A 147 -78.37 57.76 13.47
C VAL A 147 -78.24 59.29 13.33
N GLY A 148 -77.08 59.77 12.87
CA GLY A 148 -76.79 61.19 12.63
C GLY A 148 -77.31 61.75 11.30
N GLU A 149 -77.73 60.92 10.35
CA GLU A 149 -78.44 61.36 9.15
C GLU A 149 -79.95 61.48 9.44
N PRO A 150 -80.55 62.69 9.39
CA PRO A 150 -82.00 62.80 9.48
C PRO A 150 -82.64 62.13 8.25
N LEU A 151 -83.27 60.97 8.47
CA LEU A 151 -84.19 60.38 7.52
C LEU A 151 -85.35 61.36 7.29
N GLY A 152 -85.30 62.05 6.16
CA GLY A 152 -86.44 62.71 5.54
C GLY A 152 -87.13 63.78 6.38
N ALA A 153 -86.82 65.03 6.07
CA ALA A 153 -87.91 65.93 5.74
C ALA A 153 -88.72 65.31 4.59
N VAL A 154 -89.61 64.36 4.91
CA VAL A 154 -90.78 64.07 4.09
C VAL A 154 -91.77 65.17 4.41
N THR A 155 -91.51 66.31 3.79
CA THR A 155 -92.42 67.44 3.70
C THR A 155 -93.54 67.05 2.72
N ASP A 156 -94.77 67.01 3.23
CA ASP A 156 -95.98 67.50 2.58
C ASP A 156 -96.36 66.95 1.18
N ARG A 157 -97.26 65.95 1.15
CA ARG A 157 -98.55 66.02 0.44
C ARG A 157 -99.51 64.91 0.88
#